data_AF-A0A9E3X674-F1
#
_entry.id   AF-A0A9E3X674-F1
#
_cell.length_a   1.000
_cell.length_b   1.000
_cell.length_c   1.000
_cell.angle_alpha   90.00
_cell.angle_beta   90.00
_cell.angle_gamma   90.00
#
_symmetry.space_group_name_H-M   'P 1'
#
loop_
_entity.id
_entity.type
_entity.pdbx_description
1 polymer ?
#
loop_
_entity_poly.entity_id
_entity_poly.type
_entity_poly.pdbx_seq_one_letter_code
_entity_poly.pdbx_strand_id
1 'polypeptide(L)'
;MATTERYPSYASCVAQVLSDSAQPLSVDTLLNRIKDHRPITKGARSAVYRAIQQLFQAVPVAPSCYGWLSSLLKKNAFRHVLTSEEIRRGFLMLDELEHAVFFPQFFQTYQPDGRTLQIELFGGPTIEVEAYIERKTWSLRLGKVFSEWIDQLGGQGRDDLLIYVVDAMAGRYQFRLHPRELRDPNAIQGRNIQLALLAEELVSEDRRARTAMPTAELAARIIGRGFFEDELPPDDFHFVLHQYSLLRFHNGQGYSFDPENLDFSQSMKSDADRFLDEEVVRPDFMGADMNLAYGGDYGDGLLDAFGDGFGDEDEWLHMMDEMLLESADFEADPDGSFFADGPNDLFDDTCLSYEAYVEAYQESDSVEQMLSHSDFHLLEAELETLVTLEQEFGYLLDDQVTRKEHLIERLFIDPESLSDSDLPDYPDFDEPPYWEN
;
A
#
# COMPACT_ATOMS: atom_id res chain seq x y z
N MET A 1 5.04 51.66 13.80
CA MET A 1 5.59 50.43 13.22
C MET A 1 4.41 49.55 12.89
N ALA A 2 3.98 49.56 11.62
CA ALA A 2 2.88 48.72 11.17
C ALA A 2 3.36 47.27 11.18
N THR A 3 2.73 46.43 11.98
CA THR A 3 2.88 44.98 11.92
C THR A 3 2.54 44.54 10.50
N THR A 4 3.54 44.10 9.73
CA THR A 4 3.34 43.49 8.43
C THR A 4 2.41 42.30 8.66
N GLU A 5 1.14 42.42 8.27
CA GLU A 5 0.19 41.31 8.34
C GLU A 5 0.77 40.17 7.51
N ARG A 6 1.29 39.15 8.21
CA ARG A 6 1.93 38.01 7.58
C ARG A 6 0.81 37.12 7.06
N TYR A 7 0.53 37.23 5.77
CA TYR A 7 -0.46 36.38 5.11
C TYR A 7 -0.16 34.89 5.35
N PRO A 8 -1.19 34.05 5.47
CA PRO A 8 -1.02 32.60 5.58
C PRO A 8 -0.27 32.03 4.36
N SER A 9 0.42 30.92 4.58
CA SER A 9 1.13 30.20 3.51
C SER A 9 0.13 29.66 2.48
N TYR A 10 0.57 29.45 1.23
CA TYR A 10 -0.30 28.83 0.22
C TYR A 10 -0.74 27.41 0.63
N ALA A 11 0.12 26.65 1.32
CA ALA A 11 -0.23 25.33 1.87
C ALA A 11 -1.37 25.41 2.89
N SER A 12 -1.29 26.35 3.84
CA SER A 12 -2.36 26.57 4.83
C SER A 12 -3.68 26.98 4.17
N CYS A 13 -3.63 27.87 3.17
CA CYS A 13 -4.83 28.29 2.44
C CYS A 13 -5.44 27.14 1.62
N VAL A 14 -4.61 26.36 0.92
CA VAL A 14 -5.07 25.21 0.13
C VAL A 14 -5.70 24.16 1.03
N ALA A 15 -5.04 23.83 2.15
CA ALA A 15 -5.57 22.88 3.13
C ALA A 15 -6.94 23.33 3.65
N GLN A 16 -7.07 24.58 4.11
CA GLN A 16 -8.35 25.12 4.60
C GLN A 16 -9.45 25.09 3.53
N VAL A 17 -9.15 25.57 2.31
CA VAL A 17 -10.16 25.65 1.25
C VAL A 17 -10.61 24.25 0.80
N LEU A 18 -9.71 23.28 0.75
CA LEU A 18 -10.04 21.89 0.40
C LEU A 18 -10.78 21.18 1.54
N SER A 19 -10.34 21.32 2.80
CA SER A 19 -10.98 20.68 3.95
C SER A 19 -12.42 21.17 4.15
N ASP A 20 -12.69 22.45 3.88
CA ASP A 20 -14.03 23.03 3.98
C ASP A 20 -14.94 22.65 2.81
N SER A 21 -14.38 22.06 1.75
CA SER A 21 -15.12 21.68 0.55
C SER A 21 -15.59 20.23 0.62
N ALA A 22 -16.90 20.03 0.52
CA ALA A 22 -17.49 18.70 0.40
C ALA A 22 -17.32 18.07 -1.00
N GLN A 23 -16.79 18.81 -1.97
CA GLN A 23 -16.62 18.38 -3.35
C GLN A 23 -15.21 18.72 -3.85
N PRO A 24 -14.66 17.94 -4.80
CA PRO A 24 -13.38 18.24 -5.44
C PRO A 24 -13.40 19.63 -6.09
N LEU A 25 -12.26 20.32 -6.05
CA LEU A 25 -12.10 21.67 -6.59
C LEU A 25 -11.03 21.69 -7.67
N SER A 26 -11.29 22.44 -8.74
CA SER A 26 -10.26 22.74 -9.74
C SER A 26 -9.22 23.74 -9.20
N VAL A 27 -8.01 23.72 -9.74
CA VAL A 27 -6.95 24.68 -9.38
C VAL A 27 -7.39 26.14 -9.57
N ASP A 28 -8.17 26.44 -10.60
CA ASP A 28 -8.69 27.80 -10.83
C ASP A 28 -9.70 28.21 -9.75
N THR A 29 -10.52 27.26 -9.29
CA THR A 29 -11.46 27.48 -8.18
C THR A 29 -10.72 27.68 -6.86
N LEU A 30 -9.67 26.90 -6.60
CA LEU A 30 -8.78 27.07 -5.45
C LEU A 30 -8.15 28.46 -5.46
N LEU A 31 -7.56 28.88 -6.58
CA LEU A 31 -7.00 30.22 -6.72
C LEU A 31 -8.03 31.30 -6.44
N ASN A 32 -9.25 31.17 -6.98
CA ASN A 32 -10.30 32.16 -6.74
C ASN A 32 -10.71 32.25 -5.26
N ARG A 33 -10.81 31.14 -4.53
CA ARG A 33 -11.11 31.16 -3.08
C ARG A 33 -9.94 31.66 -2.24
N ILE A 34 -8.70 31.36 -2.64
CA ILE A 34 -7.50 31.83 -1.93
C ILE A 34 -7.36 33.35 -2.01
N LYS A 35 -7.86 34.01 -3.08
CA LYS A 35 -7.88 35.48 -3.20
C LYS A 35 -8.53 36.17 -2.02
N ASP A 36 -9.51 35.52 -1.39
CA ASP A 36 -10.25 36.07 -0.25
C ASP A 36 -9.40 36.11 1.03
N HIS A 37 -8.35 35.29 1.10
CA HIS A 37 -7.45 35.19 2.25
C HIS A 37 -6.07 35.82 2.02
N ARG A 38 -5.66 35.97 0.75
CA ARG A 38 -4.32 36.43 0.37
C ARG A 38 -4.30 37.08 -1.02
N PRO A 39 -3.56 38.19 -1.23
CA PRO A 39 -3.33 38.74 -2.56
C PRO A 39 -2.56 37.78 -3.47
N ILE A 40 -3.10 37.56 -4.67
CA ILE A 40 -2.47 36.69 -5.68
C ILE A 40 -1.35 37.42 -6.41
N THR A 41 -0.16 36.82 -6.38
CA THR A 41 1.04 37.31 -7.08
C THR A 41 1.28 36.53 -8.38
N LYS A 42 2.16 37.04 -9.25
CA LYS A 42 2.74 36.24 -10.34
C LYS A 42 3.39 34.99 -9.72
N GLY A 43 3.02 33.79 -10.19
CA GLY A 43 3.48 32.51 -9.63
C GLY A 43 2.55 31.85 -8.60
N ALA A 44 1.39 32.44 -8.27
CA ALA A 44 0.44 31.82 -7.33
C ALA A 44 -0.02 30.41 -7.76
N ARG A 45 -0.22 30.19 -9.06
CA ARG A 45 -0.60 28.88 -9.60
C ARG A 45 0.46 27.81 -9.28
N SER A 46 1.73 28.11 -9.56
CA SER A 46 2.84 27.21 -9.24
C SER A 46 2.97 26.98 -7.73
N ALA A 47 2.74 28.03 -6.92
CA ALA A 47 2.72 27.88 -5.46
C ALA A 47 1.58 27.00 -4.95
N VAL A 48 0.40 27.06 -5.58
CA VAL A 48 -0.74 26.17 -5.28
C VAL A 48 -0.40 24.72 -5.66
N TYR A 49 0.18 24.46 -6.83
CA TYR A 49 0.60 23.10 -7.19
C TYR A 49 1.65 22.54 -6.21
N ARG A 50 2.64 23.34 -5.81
CA ARG A 50 3.62 22.93 -4.79
C ARG A 50 2.95 22.63 -3.45
N ALA A 51 2.00 23.47 -3.04
CA ALA A 51 1.23 23.26 -1.82
C ALA A 51 0.42 21.96 -1.88
N ILE A 52 -0.26 21.68 -2.98
CA ILE A 52 -1.00 20.43 -3.19
C ILE A 52 -0.06 19.22 -3.08
N GLN A 53 1.13 19.29 -3.70
CA GLN A 53 2.11 18.20 -3.64
C GLN A 53 2.64 17.91 -2.22
N GLN A 54 2.59 18.89 -1.31
CA GLN A 54 3.02 18.76 0.08
C GLN A 54 1.91 18.23 1.01
N LEU A 55 0.66 18.21 0.56
CA LEU A 55 -0.49 17.84 1.37
C LEU A 55 -0.94 16.43 0.98
N PHE A 56 -0.73 15.46 1.87
CA PHE A 56 -1.20 14.08 1.66
C PHE A 56 -2.72 14.02 1.44
N GLN A 57 -3.46 14.83 2.20
CA GLN A 57 -4.92 14.90 2.10
C GLN A 57 -5.40 15.53 0.78
N ALA A 58 -4.55 16.22 0.02
CA ALA A 58 -4.92 16.82 -1.26
C ALA A 58 -4.78 15.79 -2.38
N VAL A 59 -5.85 15.02 -2.60
CA VAL A 59 -5.85 13.87 -3.50
C VAL A 59 -6.34 14.27 -4.90
N PRO A 60 -5.63 13.90 -5.98
CA PRO A 60 -6.10 14.12 -7.34
C PRO A 60 -7.31 13.24 -7.67
N VAL A 61 -8.35 13.84 -8.22
CA VAL A 61 -9.60 13.16 -8.64
C VAL A 61 -9.72 13.15 -10.17
N ALA A 62 -9.24 14.22 -10.82
CA ALA A 62 -9.19 14.37 -12.27
C ALA A 62 -8.06 15.35 -12.64
N PRO A 63 -7.71 15.53 -13.93
CA PRO A 63 -6.68 16.50 -14.32
C PRO A 63 -6.97 17.90 -13.75
N SER A 64 -6.03 18.41 -12.95
CA SER A 64 -6.15 19.71 -12.24
C SER A 64 -7.35 19.84 -11.29
N CYS A 65 -7.91 18.73 -10.82
CA CYS A 65 -9.01 18.71 -9.84
C CYS A 65 -8.61 17.86 -8.62
N TYR A 66 -8.79 18.43 -7.42
CA TYR A 66 -8.31 17.83 -6.18
C TYR A 66 -9.40 17.84 -5.11
N GLY A 67 -9.51 16.75 -4.37
CA GLY A 67 -10.38 16.64 -3.20
C GLY A 67 -9.58 16.51 -1.91
N TRP A 68 -10.27 16.68 -0.79
CA TRP A 68 -9.73 16.38 0.54
C TRP A 68 -10.01 14.91 0.88
N LEU A 69 -8.99 14.10 1.17
CA LEU A 69 -9.11 12.64 1.35
C LEU A 69 -10.24 12.28 2.32
N SER A 70 -10.30 12.93 3.48
CA SER A 70 -11.34 12.66 4.50
C SER A 70 -12.77 12.92 3.99
N SER A 71 -12.93 13.86 3.04
CA SER A 71 -14.22 14.14 2.38
C SER A 71 -14.50 13.14 1.26
N LEU A 72 -13.47 12.70 0.53
CA LEU A 72 -13.56 11.72 -0.56
C LEU A 72 -13.87 10.30 -0.06
N LEU A 73 -13.52 10.00 1.19
CA LEU A 73 -13.81 8.69 1.79
C LEU A 73 -15.31 8.44 1.98
N LYS A 74 -16.14 9.48 1.98
CA LYS A 74 -17.58 9.35 2.25
C LYS A 74 -18.27 8.46 1.21
N LYS A 75 -19.01 7.45 1.68
CA LYS A 75 -19.69 6.39 0.90
C LYS A 75 -18.78 5.31 0.35
N ASN A 76 -17.49 5.32 0.66
CA ASN A 76 -16.63 4.23 0.24
C ASN A 76 -16.89 2.98 1.08
N ALA A 77 -16.74 1.83 0.44
CA ALA A 77 -16.78 0.52 1.05
C ALA A 77 -15.43 -0.18 0.91
N PHE A 78 -14.98 -0.82 1.98
CA PHE A 78 -13.74 -1.61 2.03
C PHE A 78 -14.03 -3.00 2.59
N ARG A 79 -13.14 -3.97 2.30
CA ARG A 79 -13.24 -5.34 2.78
C ARG A 79 -12.03 -5.66 3.63
N HIS A 80 -12.28 -6.20 4.81
CA HIS A 80 -11.28 -6.74 5.70
C HIS A 80 -11.56 -8.23 5.93
N VAL A 81 -10.56 -9.10 5.79
CA VAL A 81 -10.74 -10.55 6.05
C VAL A 81 -10.44 -10.82 7.51
N LEU A 82 -11.44 -11.26 8.28
CA LEU A 82 -11.28 -11.47 9.72
C LEU A 82 -10.42 -12.68 10.04
N THR A 83 -9.46 -12.51 10.94
CA THR A 83 -8.74 -13.62 11.56
C THR A 83 -9.48 -14.13 12.81
N SER A 84 -9.21 -15.39 13.18
CA SER A 84 -9.75 -15.96 14.43
C SER A 84 -9.25 -15.23 15.68
N GLU A 85 -8.09 -14.58 15.59
CA GLU A 85 -7.51 -13.82 16.70
C GLU A 85 -8.24 -12.48 16.91
N GLU A 86 -8.47 -11.73 15.83
CA GLU A 86 -9.22 -10.47 15.83
C GLU A 86 -10.62 -10.62 16.40
N ILE A 87 -11.33 -11.68 15.99
CA ILE A 87 -12.67 -11.99 16.52
C ILE A 87 -12.59 -12.27 18.02
N ARG A 88 -11.67 -13.16 18.44
CA ARG A 88 -11.58 -13.62 19.83
C ARG A 88 -11.15 -12.50 20.79
N ARG A 89 -10.19 -11.67 20.38
CA ARG A 89 -9.61 -10.61 21.21
C ARG A 89 -10.35 -9.27 21.05
N GLY A 90 -11.17 -9.13 20.01
CA GLY A 90 -11.95 -7.93 19.74
C GLY A 90 -11.08 -6.77 19.29
N PHE A 91 -10.23 -7.00 18.28
CA PHE A 91 -9.49 -5.93 17.60
C PHE A 91 -9.53 -6.13 16.10
N LEU A 92 -9.08 -5.13 15.35
CA LEU A 92 -8.88 -5.19 13.90
C LEU A 92 -7.46 -4.70 13.60
N MET A 93 -6.62 -5.52 12.97
CA MET A 93 -5.34 -5.08 12.44
C MET A 93 -5.60 -4.20 11.23
N LEU A 94 -4.88 -3.08 11.14
CA LEU A 94 -5.03 -2.18 10.01
C LEU A 94 -3.84 -2.33 9.07
N ASP A 95 -4.13 -2.62 7.81
CA ASP A 95 -3.16 -2.41 6.73
C ASP A 95 -3.00 -0.91 6.41
N GLU A 96 -2.13 -0.56 5.47
CA GLU A 96 -1.91 0.84 5.10
C GLU A 96 -3.14 1.52 4.48
N LEU A 97 -3.99 0.76 3.76
CA LEU A 97 -5.22 1.29 3.18
C LEU A 97 -6.23 1.62 4.27
N GLU A 98 -6.50 0.69 5.16
CA GLU A 98 -7.42 0.82 6.28
C GLU A 98 -6.94 1.88 7.28
N HIS A 99 -5.62 1.96 7.52
CA HIS A 99 -5.04 3.05 8.29
C HIS A 99 -5.34 4.41 7.66
N ALA A 100 -5.21 4.54 6.33
CA ALA A 100 -5.58 5.77 5.62
C ALA A 100 -7.10 6.05 5.64
N VAL A 101 -7.94 5.02 5.78
CA VAL A 101 -9.40 5.15 5.88
C VAL A 101 -9.85 5.61 7.28
N PHE A 102 -9.30 5.02 8.34
CA PHE A 102 -9.68 5.34 9.72
C PHE A 102 -8.98 6.60 10.24
N PHE A 103 -7.71 6.80 9.89
CA PHE A 103 -6.88 7.90 10.39
C PHE A 103 -6.20 8.67 9.25
N PRO A 104 -6.96 9.26 8.30
CA PRO A 104 -6.40 9.96 7.14
C PRO A 104 -5.50 11.16 7.50
N GLN A 105 -5.63 11.72 8.72
CA GLN A 105 -4.81 12.84 9.19
C GLN A 105 -3.40 12.41 9.64
N PHE A 106 -3.22 11.13 10.00
CA PHE A 106 -1.93 10.59 10.42
C PHE A 106 -0.86 10.84 9.37
N PHE A 107 -1.14 10.53 8.10
CA PHE A 107 -0.18 10.70 7.00
C PHE A 107 0.14 12.16 6.63
N GLN A 108 -0.61 13.13 7.17
CA GLN A 108 -0.31 14.55 6.96
C GLN A 108 0.63 15.11 8.04
N THR A 109 0.52 14.61 9.27
CA THR A 109 1.22 15.17 10.45
C THR A 109 2.23 14.22 11.05
N TYR A 110 2.16 12.94 10.70
CA TYR A 110 2.84 11.81 11.35
C TYR A 110 2.60 11.79 12.87
N GLN A 111 1.46 12.30 13.32
CA GLN A 111 1.05 12.29 14.71
C GLN A 111 -0.14 11.34 14.90
N PRO A 112 -0.17 10.58 16.01
CA PRO A 112 -1.32 9.75 16.35
C PRO A 112 -2.61 10.57 16.37
N ASP A 113 -3.64 10.04 15.70
CA ASP A 113 -4.95 10.63 15.71
C ASP A 113 -5.69 10.18 16.97
N GLY A 114 -5.77 11.07 17.97
CA GLY A 114 -6.42 10.78 19.26
C GLY A 114 -7.95 10.81 19.21
N ARG A 115 -8.57 10.81 18.03
CA ARG A 115 -10.03 10.78 17.90
C ARG A 115 -10.59 9.41 18.28
N THR A 116 -11.67 9.43 19.06
CA THR A 116 -12.53 8.27 19.26
C THR A 116 -13.44 8.09 18.04
N LEU A 117 -13.40 6.92 17.43
CA LEU A 117 -14.25 6.53 16.31
C LEU A 117 -15.58 5.99 16.82
N GLN A 118 -16.67 6.28 16.11
CA GLN A 118 -17.99 5.71 16.33
C GLN A 118 -18.30 4.71 15.23
N ILE A 119 -18.42 3.43 15.60
CA ILE A 119 -18.65 2.34 14.67
C ILE A 119 -20.02 1.72 14.94
N GLU A 120 -20.91 1.84 13.97
CA GLU A 120 -22.21 1.16 13.99
C GLU A 120 -22.06 -0.29 13.52
N LEU A 121 -22.31 -1.26 14.39
CA LEU A 121 -22.37 -2.65 13.99
C LEU A 121 -23.74 -2.91 13.35
N PHE A 122 -23.78 -3.37 12.10
CA PHE A 122 -25.04 -3.54 11.37
C PHE A 122 -25.98 -4.51 12.09
N GLY A 123 -27.17 -4.01 12.47
CA GLY A 123 -28.14 -4.75 13.27
C GLY A 123 -27.75 -4.94 14.75
N GLY A 124 -26.68 -4.30 15.20
CA GLY A 124 -26.13 -4.36 16.55
C GLY A 124 -25.99 -2.96 17.20
N PRO A 125 -25.18 -2.85 18.27
CA PRO A 125 -24.92 -1.58 18.94
C PRO A 125 -23.92 -0.71 18.17
N THR A 126 -23.90 0.59 18.49
CA THR A 126 -22.78 1.48 18.15
C THR A 126 -21.72 1.37 19.24
N ILE A 127 -20.47 1.19 18.84
CA ILE A 127 -19.31 1.12 19.74
C ILE A 127 -18.40 2.34 19.54
N GLU A 128 -17.73 2.74 20.61
CA GLU A 128 -16.68 3.76 20.59
C GLU A 128 -15.31 3.06 20.61
N VAL A 129 -14.44 3.47 19.70
CA VAL A 129 -13.21 2.75 19.37
C VAL A 129 -12.05 3.73 19.28
N GLU A 130 -10.89 3.32 19.78
CA GLU A 130 -9.67 4.12 19.73
C GLU A 130 -8.59 3.37 18.94
N ALA A 131 -7.66 4.15 18.37
CA ALA A 131 -6.44 3.62 17.78
C ALA A 131 -5.61 2.91 18.86
N TYR A 132 -5.07 1.77 18.53
CA TYR A 132 -4.20 0.99 19.39
C TYR A 132 -3.01 0.47 18.59
N ILE A 133 -1.93 0.08 19.27
CA ILE A 133 -0.78 -0.56 18.63
C ILE A 133 -0.71 -1.98 19.15
N GLU A 134 -0.95 -2.94 18.27
CA GLU A 134 -0.84 -4.37 18.55
C GLU A 134 0.32 -4.91 17.72
N ARG A 135 1.29 -5.58 18.36
CA ARG A 135 2.48 -6.15 17.69
C ARG A 135 3.23 -5.16 16.79
N LYS A 136 3.36 -3.89 17.21
CA LYS A 136 4.00 -2.78 16.47
C LYS A 136 3.24 -2.34 15.19
N THR A 137 2.02 -2.82 15.00
CA THR A 137 1.14 -2.45 13.90
C THR A 137 -0.09 -1.72 14.43
N TRP A 138 -0.62 -0.80 13.63
CA TRP A 138 -1.83 -0.07 13.99
C TRP A 138 -3.05 -1.00 14.01
N SER A 139 -3.90 -0.84 15.01
CA SER A 139 -5.12 -1.61 15.17
C SER A 139 -6.25 -0.77 15.74
N LEU A 140 -7.48 -1.28 15.61
CA LEU A 140 -8.66 -0.74 16.28
C LEU A 140 -9.04 -1.64 17.45
N ARG A 141 -9.20 -1.06 18.63
CA ARG A 141 -9.66 -1.80 19.81
C ARG A 141 -11.18 -1.82 19.88
N LEU A 142 -11.81 -2.84 19.29
CA LEU A 142 -13.26 -2.99 19.19
C LEU A 142 -13.90 -3.54 20.49
N GLY A 143 -13.14 -4.32 21.25
CA GLY A 143 -13.54 -4.91 22.52
C GLY A 143 -14.55 -6.06 22.41
N LYS A 144 -15.00 -6.55 23.58
CA LYS A 144 -15.85 -7.74 23.71
C LYS A 144 -17.21 -7.62 23.00
N VAL A 145 -17.74 -6.41 22.91
CA VAL A 145 -19.04 -6.15 22.25
C VAL A 145 -18.99 -6.54 20.77
N PHE A 146 -17.86 -6.32 20.11
CA PHE A 146 -17.65 -6.74 18.73
C PHE A 146 -17.58 -8.26 18.60
N SER A 147 -16.80 -8.93 19.44
CA SER A 147 -16.70 -10.39 19.47
C SER A 147 -18.08 -11.04 19.67
N GLU A 148 -18.86 -10.55 20.65
CA GLU A 148 -20.21 -11.05 20.91
C GLU A 148 -21.17 -10.81 19.74
N TRP A 149 -21.01 -9.70 19.00
CA TRP A 149 -21.79 -9.42 17.79
C TRP A 149 -21.45 -10.38 16.65
N ILE A 150 -20.16 -10.67 16.41
CA ILE A 150 -19.72 -11.67 15.44
C ILE A 150 -20.29 -13.05 15.80
N ASP A 151 -20.14 -13.47 17.05
CA ASP A 151 -20.63 -14.77 17.55
C ASP A 151 -22.16 -14.91 17.38
N GLN A 152 -22.93 -13.84 17.67
CA GLN A 152 -24.39 -13.82 17.51
C GLN A 152 -24.83 -13.98 16.06
N LEU A 153 -24.04 -13.47 15.11
CA LEU A 153 -24.28 -13.63 13.68
C LEU A 153 -23.76 -14.98 13.15
N GLY A 154 -23.09 -15.77 14.00
CA GLY A 154 -22.45 -17.02 13.61
C GLY A 154 -21.22 -16.83 12.72
N GLY A 155 -20.57 -15.67 12.82
CA GLY A 155 -19.34 -15.38 12.08
C GLY A 155 -18.16 -16.17 12.60
N GLN A 156 -17.21 -16.42 11.71
CA GLN A 156 -16.00 -17.20 11.98
C GLN A 156 -14.78 -16.54 11.32
N GLY A 157 -13.59 -17.03 11.67
CA GLY A 157 -12.39 -16.62 10.95
C GLY A 157 -12.53 -16.91 9.44
N ARG A 158 -11.95 -16.03 8.62
CA ARG A 158 -12.03 -15.98 7.14
C ARG A 158 -13.34 -15.44 6.56
N ASP A 159 -14.30 -15.06 7.39
CA ASP A 159 -15.40 -14.20 6.94
C ASP A 159 -14.91 -12.78 6.70
N ASP A 160 -15.64 -12.03 5.88
CA ASP A 160 -15.29 -10.65 5.62
C ASP A 160 -16.05 -9.69 6.53
N LEU A 161 -15.37 -8.64 6.94
CA LEU A 161 -15.96 -7.45 7.50
C LEU A 161 -15.99 -6.37 6.42
N LEU A 162 -17.19 -5.95 6.03
CA LEU A 162 -17.37 -4.80 5.16
C LEU A 162 -17.38 -3.52 5.99
N ILE A 163 -16.50 -2.59 5.62
CA ILE A 163 -16.30 -1.31 6.28
C ILE A 163 -16.90 -0.22 5.40
N TYR A 164 -18.00 0.38 5.83
CA TYR A 164 -18.64 1.50 5.16
C TYR A 164 -18.28 2.81 5.85
N VAL A 165 -17.79 3.77 5.06
CA VAL A 165 -17.44 5.09 5.59
C VAL A 165 -18.65 6.02 5.52
N VAL A 166 -19.21 6.35 6.69
CA VAL A 166 -20.34 7.28 6.80
C VAL A 166 -19.84 8.72 6.79
N ASP A 167 -18.86 9.03 7.64
CA ASP A 167 -18.21 10.35 7.76
C ASP A 167 -16.83 10.21 8.41
N ALA A 168 -15.77 10.13 7.60
CA ALA A 168 -14.40 9.99 8.11
C ALA A 168 -13.90 11.21 8.91
N MET A 169 -14.41 12.42 8.63
CA MET A 169 -14.04 13.61 9.39
C MET A 169 -14.62 13.57 10.81
N ALA A 170 -15.86 13.12 10.94
CA ALA A 170 -16.51 12.92 12.22
C ALA A 170 -16.14 11.57 12.89
N GLY A 171 -15.32 10.74 12.24
CA GLY A 171 -14.91 9.43 12.74
C GLY A 171 -16.05 8.41 12.79
N ARG A 172 -17.01 8.47 11.86
CA ARG A 172 -18.20 7.59 11.84
C ARG A 172 -18.12 6.54 10.73
N TYR A 173 -18.27 5.29 11.13
CA TYR A 173 -18.18 4.13 10.26
C TYR A 173 -19.32 3.14 10.55
N GLN A 174 -19.60 2.27 9.60
CA GLN A 174 -20.55 1.17 9.79
C GLN A 174 -19.89 -0.14 9.35
N PHE A 175 -20.00 -1.15 10.20
CA PHE A 175 -19.44 -2.48 9.96
C PHE A 175 -20.55 -3.48 9.67
N ARG A 176 -20.33 -4.34 8.67
CA ARG A 176 -21.25 -5.42 8.33
C ARG A 176 -20.48 -6.71 8.09
N LEU A 177 -20.86 -7.75 8.80
CA LEU A 177 -20.34 -9.09 8.55
C LEU A 177 -20.87 -9.60 7.21
N HIS A 178 -19.97 -10.15 6.40
CA HIS A 178 -20.25 -10.80 5.13
C HIS A 178 -19.67 -12.22 5.16
N PRO A 179 -20.50 -13.23 5.49
CA PRO A 179 -20.07 -14.62 5.54
C PRO A 179 -19.45 -15.08 4.23
N ARG A 180 -18.43 -15.93 4.31
CA ARG A 180 -17.69 -16.40 3.14
C ARG A 180 -18.58 -17.12 2.13
N GLU A 181 -19.61 -17.83 2.58
CA GLU A 181 -20.55 -18.58 1.74
C GLU A 181 -21.43 -17.68 0.86
N LEU A 182 -21.57 -16.40 1.22
CA LEU A 182 -22.35 -15.42 0.47
C LEU A 182 -21.51 -14.65 -0.56
N ARG A 183 -20.20 -14.88 -0.61
CA ARG A 183 -19.31 -14.23 -1.57
C ARG A 183 -19.66 -14.66 -2.99
N ASP A 184 -19.71 -13.70 -3.90
CA ASP A 184 -19.67 -13.96 -5.34
C ASP A 184 -18.22 -13.86 -5.83
N PRO A 185 -17.50 -14.98 -5.97
CA PRO A 185 -16.08 -14.95 -6.32
C PRO A 185 -15.83 -14.36 -7.71
N ASN A 186 -16.77 -14.52 -8.64
CA ASN A 186 -16.60 -14.02 -10.01
C ASN A 186 -16.74 -12.49 -10.04
N ALA A 187 -17.72 -11.94 -9.33
CA ALA A 187 -17.90 -10.50 -9.23
C ALA A 187 -16.72 -9.84 -8.50
N ILE A 188 -16.25 -10.46 -7.41
CA ILE A 188 -15.09 -9.96 -6.64
C ILE A 188 -13.82 -10.03 -7.50
N GLN A 189 -13.58 -11.13 -8.22
CA GLN A 189 -12.44 -11.23 -9.12
C GLN A 189 -12.46 -10.13 -10.19
N GLY A 190 -13.62 -9.81 -10.75
CA GLY A 190 -13.79 -8.69 -11.67
C GLY A 190 -13.38 -7.35 -11.06
N ARG A 191 -13.75 -7.11 -9.79
CA ARG A 191 -13.33 -5.92 -9.04
C ARG A 191 -11.83 -5.92 -8.76
N ASN A 192 -11.24 -7.05 -8.39
CA ASN A 192 -9.80 -7.18 -8.16
C ASN A 192 -8.98 -6.81 -9.41
N ILE A 193 -9.40 -7.30 -10.58
CA ILE A 193 -8.74 -6.97 -11.86
C ILE A 193 -8.83 -5.47 -12.15
N GLN A 194 -9.99 -4.85 -11.92
CA GLN A 194 -10.16 -3.40 -12.12
C GLN A 194 -9.28 -2.59 -11.17
N LEU A 195 -9.16 -3.01 -9.90
CA LEU A 195 -8.27 -2.37 -8.93
C LEU A 195 -6.81 -2.44 -9.38
N ALA A 196 -6.36 -3.63 -9.80
CA ALA A 196 -5.00 -3.86 -10.26
C ALA A 196 -4.64 -3.00 -11.48
N LEU A 197 -5.51 -2.98 -12.51
CA LEU A 197 -5.30 -2.17 -13.71
C LEU A 197 -5.26 -0.66 -13.39
N LEU A 198 -6.13 -0.19 -12.50
CA LEU A 198 -6.13 1.20 -12.07
C LEU A 198 -4.85 1.55 -11.29
N ALA A 199 -4.36 0.64 -10.45
CA ALA A 199 -3.12 0.84 -9.71
C ALA A 199 -1.92 0.92 -10.68
N GLU A 200 -1.85 0.04 -11.68
CA GLU A 200 -0.81 0.07 -12.72
C GLU A 200 -0.84 1.38 -13.52
N GLU A 201 -2.03 1.86 -13.91
CA GLU A 201 -2.20 3.17 -14.57
C GLU A 201 -1.59 4.27 -13.70
N LEU A 202 -2.00 4.35 -12.43
CA LEU A 202 -1.57 5.40 -11.51
C LEU A 202 -0.07 5.38 -11.23
N VAL A 203 0.54 4.20 -11.11
CA VAL A 203 1.99 4.06 -10.94
C VAL A 203 2.73 4.43 -12.23
N SER A 204 2.20 4.08 -13.41
CA SER A 204 2.80 4.43 -14.70
C SER A 204 2.73 5.94 -15.01
N GLU A 205 1.68 6.62 -14.53
CA GLU A 205 1.51 8.07 -14.65
C GLU A 205 2.40 8.86 -13.68
N ASP A 206 3.05 8.20 -12.71
CA ASP A 206 3.80 8.87 -11.67
C ASP A 206 5.12 9.45 -12.19
N ARG A 207 5.08 10.74 -12.55
CA ARG A 207 6.24 11.47 -13.08
C ARG A 207 7.28 11.85 -12.02
N ARG A 208 7.15 11.34 -10.79
CA ARG A 208 8.10 11.62 -9.71
C ARG A 208 9.33 10.74 -9.92
N ALA A 209 10.52 11.30 -9.80
CA ALA A 209 11.79 10.58 -9.91
C ALA A 209 12.06 9.69 -8.67
N ARG A 210 11.08 8.90 -8.25
CA ARG A 210 11.16 7.96 -7.13
C ARG A 210 11.08 6.53 -7.63
N THR A 211 11.75 5.63 -6.91
CA THR A 211 11.82 4.22 -7.26
C THR A 211 10.46 3.53 -7.17
N ALA A 212 9.66 3.86 -6.15
CA ALA A 212 8.35 3.27 -5.90
C ALA A 212 7.34 4.31 -5.40
N MET A 213 6.06 4.09 -5.66
CA MET A 213 4.96 4.87 -5.11
C MET A 213 4.58 4.34 -3.72
N PRO A 214 4.62 5.17 -2.66
CA PRO A 214 4.21 4.75 -1.32
C PRO A 214 2.78 4.18 -1.30
N THR A 215 2.56 3.09 -0.57
CA THR A 215 1.26 2.39 -0.49
C THR A 215 0.11 3.32 -0.12
N ALA A 216 0.29 4.13 0.93
CA ALA A 216 -0.73 5.07 1.37
C ALA A 216 -1.06 6.13 0.30
N GLU A 217 -0.07 6.55 -0.51
CA GLU A 217 -0.31 7.49 -1.61
C GLU A 217 -1.08 6.81 -2.76
N LEU A 218 -0.72 5.57 -3.11
CA LEU A 218 -1.42 4.79 -4.13
C LEU A 218 -2.88 4.55 -3.72
N ALA A 219 -3.11 4.11 -2.48
CA ALA A 219 -4.43 3.95 -1.88
C ALA A 219 -5.25 5.25 -1.96
N ALA A 220 -4.66 6.37 -1.55
CA ALA A 220 -5.32 7.68 -1.62
C ALA A 220 -5.69 8.06 -3.07
N ARG A 221 -4.82 7.82 -4.05
CA ARG A 221 -5.13 8.11 -5.48
C ARG A 221 -6.26 7.22 -6.02
N ILE A 222 -6.30 5.94 -5.65
CA ILE A 222 -7.37 5.01 -6.04
C ILE A 222 -8.71 5.45 -5.44
N ILE A 223 -8.71 5.88 -4.18
CA ILE A 223 -9.86 6.51 -3.52
C ILE A 223 -10.28 7.79 -4.27
N GLY A 224 -9.31 8.61 -4.67
CA GLY A 224 -9.54 9.81 -5.47
C GLY A 224 -10.21 9.54 -6.81
N ARG A 225 -9.94 8.39 -7.44
CA ARG A 225 -10.61 7.95 -8.67
C ARG A 225 -12.01 7.36 -8.44
N GLY A 226 -12.50 7.34 -7.19
CA GLY A 226 -13.84 6.88 -6.82
C GLY A 226 -13.99 5.35 -6.87
N PHE A 227 -12.89 4.60 -6.88
CA PHE A 227 -12.94 3.16 -7.09
C PHE A 227 -13.75 2.43 -6.01
N PHE A 228 -13.65 2.88 -4.76
CA PHE A 228 -14.30 2.27 -3.60
C PHE A 228 -15.73 2.76 -3.36
N GLU A 229 -16.31 3.60 -4.22
CA GLU A 229 -17.71 4.03 -4.10
C GLU A 229 -18.71 2.92 -4.47
N ASP A 230 -18.24 1.85 -5.10
CA ASP A 230 -19.06 0.67 -5.43
C ASP A 230 -19.44 -0.12 -4.17
N GLU A 231 -20.65 -0.69 -4.14
CA GLU A 231 -21.14 -1.51 -3.04
C GLU A 231 -20.35 -2.83 -2.87
N LEU A 232 -19.72 -3.31 -3.94
CA LEU A 232 -18.87 -4.50 -3.91
C LEU A 232 -17.38 -4.12 -3.84
N PRO A 233 -16.79 -4.08 -2.62
CA PRO A 233 -15.36 -3.84 -2.48
C PRO A 233 -14.54 -5.04 -2.99
N PRO A 234 -13.31 -4.78 -3.48
CA PRO A 234 -12.37 -5.82 -3.86
C PRO A 234 -11.91 -6.62 -2.62
N ASP A 235 -11.05 -7.61 -2.85
CA ASP A 235 -10.28 -8.25 -1.77
C ASP A 235 -9.19 -7.32 -1.21
N ASP A 236 -8.44 -7.84 -0.23
CA ASP A 236 -7.32 -7.17 0.43
C ASP A 236 -6.38 -6.47 -0.57
N PHE A 237 -5.97 -5.25 -0.23
CA PHE A 237 -5.25 -4.38 -1.15
C PHE A 237 -3.93 -4.99 -1.61
N HIS A 238 -3.16 -5.50 -0.66
CA HIS A 238 -1.85 -6.08 -0.93
C HIS A 238 -1.97 -7.40 -1.70
N PHE A 239 -2.93 -8.26 -1.32
CA PHE A 239 -3.25 -9.48 -2.04
C PHE A 239 -3.63 -9.19 -3.49
N VAL A 240 -4.50 -8.21 -3.74
CA VAL A 240 -4.96 -7.89 -5.09
C VAL A 240 -3.81 -7.41 -5.95
N LEU A 241 -3.00 -6.47 -5.45
CA LEU A 241 -1.86 -5.96 -6.22
C LEU A 241 -0.80 -7.04 -6.46
N HIS A 242 -0.55 -7.92 -5.50
CA HIS A 242 0.37 -9.04 -5.70
C HIS A 242 -0.14 -10.04 -6.75
N GLN A 243 -1.41 -10.41 -6.68
CA GLN A 243 -1.98 -11.51 -7.46
C GLN A 243 -2.43 -11.09 -8.87
N TYR A 244 -2.95 -9.87 -9.02
CA TYR A 244 -3.62 -9.42 -10.25
C TYR A 244 -2.88 -8.29 -10.98
N SER A 245 -1.73 -7.83 -10.47
CA SER A 245 -0.96 -6.75 -11.11
C SER A 245 0.50 -7.13 -11.38
N LEU A 246 1.14 -6.35 -12.24
CA LEU A 246 2.57 -6.36 -12.52
C LEU A 246 3.39 -5.57 -11.50
N LEU A 247 2.74 -4.93 -10.53
CA LEU A 247 3.41 -4.17 -9.48
C LEU A 247 4.01 -5.11 -8.44
N ARG A 248 5.16 -4.72 -7.89
CA ARG A 248 5.80 -5.39 -6.77
C ARG A 248 5.95 -4.43 -5.60
N PHE A 249 5.73 -4.98 -4.42
CA PHE A 249 5.91 -4.26 -3.18
C PHE A 249 7.38 -4.31 -2.78
N HIS A 250 7.97 -3.14 -2.56
CA HIS A 250 9.30 -2.97 -2.02
C HIS A 250 9.14 -2.51 -0.57
N ASN A 251 9.49 -3.37 0.38
CA ASN A 251 9.30 -3.14 1.81
C ASN A 251 9.75 -1.73 2.22
N GLY A 252 8.82 -0.97 2.80
CA GLY A 252 9.04 0.40 3.27
C GLY A 252 9.12 1.49 2.18
N GLN A 253 9.10 1.13 0.89
CA GLN A 253 9.13 2.09 -0.23
C GLN A 253 7.78 2.18 -0.97
N GLY A 254 7.06 1.07 -1.09
CA GLY A 254 5.77 1.00 -1.77
C GLY A 254 5.81 0.18 -3.06
N TYR A 255 5.01 0.54 -4.06
CA TYR A 255 4.80 -0.23 -5.28
C TYR A 255 5.50 0.36 -6.51
N SER A 256 6.16 -0.50 -7.29
CA SER A 256 6.71 -0.15 -8.61
C SER A 256 6.60 -1.32 -9.58
N PHE A 257 6.80 -1.04 -10.87
CA PHE A 257 7.00 -2.10 -11.85
C PHE A 257 8.34 -2.77 -11.60
N ASP A 258 8.33 -4.10 -11.60
CA ASP A 258 9.54 -4.89 -11.53
C ASP A 258 10.25 -4.85 -12.90
N PRO A 259 11.49 -4.32 -12.98
CA PRO A 259 12.22 -4.24 -14.23
C PRO A 259 12.46 -5.61 -14.87
N GLU A 260 12.52 -6.70 -14.10
CA GLU A 260 12.74 -8.05 -14.63
C GLU A 260 11.49 -8.62 -15.32
N ASN A 261 10.28 -8.15 -14.95
CA ASN A 261 9.02 -8.56 -15.56
C ASN A 261 8.60 -7.69 -16.76
N LEU A 262 9.21 -6.51 -16.93
CA LEU A 262 8.93 -5.63 -18.07
C LEU A 262 9.36 -6.25 -19.41
N ASP A 263 10.43 -7.06 -19.43
CA ASP A 263 10.90 -7.78 -20.63
C ASP A 263 9.86 -8.80 -21.15
N PHE A 264 9.09 -9.42 -20.26
CA PHE A 264 8.03 -10.35 -20.65
C PHE A 264 6.84 -9.63 -21.32
N SER A 265 6.49 -8.44 -20.83
CA SER A 265 5.38 -7.63 -21.36
C SER A 265 5.69 -6.98 -22.71
N GLN A 266 6.95 -6.55 -22.93
CA GLN A 266 7.39 -6.04 -24.23
C GLN A 266 7.49 -7.16 -25.26
N SER A 267 7.91 -8.37 -24.86
CA SER A 267 7.93 -9.53 -25.75
C SER A 267 6.51 -9.89 -26.24
N MET A 268 5.50 -9.88 -25.37
CA MET A 268 4.12 -10.20 -25.78
C MET A 268 3.47 -9.13 -26.66
N LYS A 269 3.79 -7.84 -26.47
CA LYS A 269 3.33 -6.78 -27.38
C LYS A 269 3.95 -6.93 -28.79
N SER A 270 5.20 -7.37 -28.88
CA SER A 270 5.87 -7.59 -30.17
C SER A 270 5.33 -8.78 -30.96
N ASP A 271 4.81 -9.80 -30.27
CA ASP A 271 4.21 -10.96 -30.91
C ASP A 271 2.75 -10.69 -31.33
N ALA A 272 1.99 -9.87 -30.60
CA ALA A 272 0.64 -9.46 -31.00
C ALA A 272 0.63 -8.63 -32.31
N ASP A 273 1.64 -7.77 -32.51
CA ASP A 273 1.81 -7.02 -33.76
C ASP A 273 2.25 -7.89 -34.95
N ARG A 274 2.82 -9.09 -34.69
CA ARG A 274 3.17 -10.06 -35.74
C ARG A 274 1.99 -10.89 -36.25
N PHE A 275 0.88 -10.95 -35.52
CA PHE A 275 -0.30 -11.73 -35.91
C PHE A 275 -1.34 -10.94 -36.73
N LEU A 276 -1.10 -9.66 -37.01
CA LEU A 276 -2.02 -8.83 -37.82
C LEU A 276 -1.61 -8.67 -39.29
N ASP A 277 -0.49 -9.25 -39.73
CA ASP A 277 0.05 -9.07 -41.09
C ASP A 277 -0.03 -10.31 -42.01
N GLU A 278 -0.69 -11.39 -41.61
CA GLU A 278 -0.93 -12.54 -42.52
C GLU A 278 -2.29 -12.47 -43.23
N GLU A 279 -2.22 -12.09 -44.51
CA GLU A 279 -3.23 -12.23 -45.57
C GLU A 279 -4.09 -13.50 -45.42
N VAL A 280 -5.39 -13.33 -45.18
CA VAL A 280 -6.39 -14.39 -45.43
C VAL A 280 -7.43 -13.91 -46.44
N VAL A 281 -7.29 -14.53 -47.60
CA VAL A 281 -8.18 -14.64 -48.76
C VAL A 281 -9.68 -14.61 -48.41
N ARG A 282 -10.40 -13.68 -49.04
CA ARG A 282 -11.87 -13.61 -49.08
C ARG A 282 -12.48 -14.79 -49.86
N PRO A 283 -13.70 -15.23 -49.48
CA PRO A 283 -14.68 -15.59 -50.49
C PRO A 283 -15.99 -14.80 -50.36
N ASP A 284 -16.52 -14.48 -51.53
CA ASP A 284 -17.74 -13.72 -51.80
C ASP A 284 -18.98 -14.27 -51.08
N PHE A 285 -19.78 -13.36 -50.49
CA PHE A 285 -21.21 -13.58 -50.38
C PHE A 285 -21.98 -12.27 -50.58
N MET A 286 -22.80 -12.26 -51.65
CA MET A 286 -23.66 -11.16 -52.06
C MET A 286 -24.89 -11.02 -51.16
N GLY A 287 -25.22 -9.76 -50.87
CA GLY A 287 -26.59 -9.23 -51.04
C GLY A 287 -27.45 -9.12 -49.78
N ALA A 288 -27.62 -7.90 -49.27
CA ALA A 288 -28.84 -7.11 -49.50
C ALA A 288 -28.88 -5.86 -48.60
N ASP A 289 -28.87 -4.70 -49.26
CA ASP A 289 -29.54 -3.44 -48.95
C ASP A 289 -30.07 -3.18 -47.51
N MET A 290 -29.47 -2.17 -46.85
CA MET A 290 -30.26 -1.03 -46.39
C MET A 290 -29.41 0.26 -46.33
N ASN A 291 -29.71 1.13 -47.28
CA ASN A 291 -29.32 2.53 -47.34
C ASN A 291 -30.08 3.31 -46.25
N LEU A 292 -29.37 4.03 -45.38
CA LEU A 292 -29.86 5.30 -44.83
C LEU A 292 -28.66 6.21 -44.54
N ALA A 293 -28.64 7.29 -45.30
CA ALA A 293 -27.62 8.32 -45.35
C ALA A 293 -27.46 9.08 -44.03
N TYR A 294 -26.21 9.20 -43.57
CA TYR A 294 -25.70 10.41 -42.92
C TYR A 294 -24.23 10.56 -43.32
N GLY A 295 -23.98 11.47 -44.26
CA GLY A 295 -22.64 11.91 -44.64
C GLY A 295 -22.14 12.95 -43.63
N GLY A 296 -20.89 12.79 -43.20
CA GLY A 296 -20.23 13.68 -42.27
C GLY A 296 -18.73 13.44 -42.32
N ASP A 297 -18.14 13.98 -43.37
CA ASP A 297 -16.72 14.25 -43.60
C ASP A 297 -16.07 14.88 -42.35
N TYR A 298 -15.12 14.18 -41.72
CA TYR A 298 -14.14 14.78 -40.81
C TYR A 298 -12.76 14.26 -41.20
N GLY A 299 -12.08 15.09 -41.99
CA GLY A 299 -10.67 14.96 -42.29
C GLY A 299 -9.81 15.09 -41.04
N ASP A 300 -8.89 14.14 -40.94
CA ASP A 300 -7.45 14.38 -40.85
C ASP A 300 -7.05 15.88 -40.69
N GLY A 301 -6.63 16.25 -39.49
CA GLY A 301 -6.23 17.62 -39.17
C GLY A 301 -6.27 17.96 -37.68
N LEU A 302 -5.50 17.25 -36.84
CA LEU A 302 -5.28 17.68 -35.45
C LEU A 302 -3.92 17.22 -34.89
N LEU A 303 -2.83 17.54 -35.61
CA LEU A 303 -1.45 17.29 -35.13
C LEU A 303 -0.53 18.53 -35.15
N ASP A 304 -1.05 19.75 -35.35
CA ASP A 304 -0.23 20.97 -35.44
C ASP A 304 -0.71 22.14 -34.54
N ALA A 305 -1.08 21.88 -33.28
CA ALA A 305 -1.56 22.94 -32.38
C ALA A 305 -1.03 22.89 -30.93
N PHE A 306 0.18 22.36 -30.72
CA PHE A 306 0.93 22.53 -29.46
C PHE A 306 2.40 22.88 -29.70
N GLY A 307 2.67 23.71 -30.71
CA GLY A 307 3.94 24.41 -30.89
C GLY A 307 3.89 25.79 -30.24
N ASP A 308 4.96 26.12 -29.53
CA ASP A 308 5.34 27.46 -29.04
C ASP A 308 4.65 27.95 -27.77
N GLY A 309 5.25 27.64 -26.61
CA GLY A 309 4.91 28.35 -25.38
C GLY A 309 5.45 27.83 -24.06
N PHE A 310 6.53 27.05 -24.01
CA PHE A 310 7.27 26.84 -22.75
C PHE A 310 8.74 27.12 -23.00
N GLY A 311 9.20 28.20 -22.37
CA GLY A 311 10.60 28.58 -22.33
C GLY A 311 11.40 27.65 -21.43
N ASP A 312 12.59 27.36 -21.92
CA ASP A 312 13.81 26.95 -21.21
C ASP A 312 13.76 25.65 -20.40
N GLU A 313 13.81 24.52 -21.13
CA GLU A 313 14.30 23.22 -20.62
C GLU A 313 15.76 23.30 -20.12
N ASP A 314 16.51 24.33 -20.54
CA ASP A 314 17.89 24.58 -20.12
C ASP A 314 18.00 25.13 -18.68
N GLU A 315 16.94 25.72 -18.11
CA GLU A 315 16.93 26.20 -16.72
C GLU A 315 16.84 25.05 -15.71
N TRP A 316 16.18 23.94 -16.10
CA TRP A 316 16.00 22.74 -15.27
C TRP A 316 17.28 21.90 -15.19
N LEU A 317 18.01 21.80 -16.30
CA LEU A 317 19.30 21.10 -16.35
C LEU A 317 20.39 21.85 -15.59
N HIS A 318 20.41 23.19 -15.65
CA HIS A 318 21.36 23.99 -14.87
C HIS A 318 21.10 23.93 -13.35
N MET A 319 19.85 23.86 -12.92
CA MET A 319 19.49 23.72 -11.50
C MET A 319 19.86 22.33 -10.94
N MET A 320 19.86 21.28 -11.78
CA MET A 320 20.32 19.94 -11.38
C MET A 320 21.85 19.81 -11.35
N ASP A 321 22.57 20.47 -12.26
CA ASP A 321 24.03 20.46 -12.30
C ASP A 321 24.65 21.23 -11.11
N GLU A 322 24.00 22.33 -10.69
CA GLU A 322 24.41 23.09 -9.49
C GLU A 322 24.16 22.31 -8.17
N MET A 323 23.10 21.49 -8.12
CA MET A 323 22.81 20.60 -6.99
C MET A 323 23.73 19.38 -6.89
N LEU A 324 24.27 18.89 -8.00
CA LEU A 324 25.20 17.74 -8.03
C LEU A 324 26.65 18.16 -7.73
N LEU A 325 27.02 19.42 -8.00
CA LEU A 325 28.34 19.97 -7.71
C LEU A 325 28.53 20.39 -6.24
N GLU A 326 27.46 20.66 -5.48
CA GLU A 326 27.55 20.98 -4.04
C GLU A 326 27.66 19.75 -3.11
N SER A 327 27.53 18.52 -3.64
CA SER A 327 27.67 17.27 -2.85
C SER A 327 29.04 16.59 -2.96
N ALA A 328 30.03 17.21 -3.61
CA ALA A 328 31.31 16.58 -3.94
C ALA A 328 32.50 16.99 -3.04
N ASP A 329 32.27 17.64 -1.90
CA ASP A 329 33.32 18.02 -0.94
C ASP A 329 33.27 17.19 0.36
N PHE A 330 33.25 15.85 0.23
CA PHE A 330 33.63 14.96 1.34
C PHE A 330 35.04 14.45 1.10
N GLU A 331 36.01 15.13 1.74
CA GLU A 331 37.43 14.80 1.68
C GLU A 331 37.66 13.34 2.12
N ALA A 332 38.27 12.55 1.24
CA ALA A 332 38.74 11.21 1.53
C ALA A 332 40.04 11.29 2.37
N ASP A 333 40.00 10.76 3.59
CA ASP A 333 41.20 10.49 4.38
C ASP A 333 42.07 9.41 3.67
N PRO A 334 43.37 9.66 3.42
CA PRO A 334 44.24 8.78 2.64
C PRO A 334 45.03 7.77 3.49
N ASP A 335 44.41 7.17 4.50
CA ASP A 335 45.06 6.22 5.40
C ASP A 335 44.15 5.01 5.65
N GLY A 336 44.12 4.12 4.65
CA GLY A 336 43.47 2.82 4.70
C GLY A 336 44.09 1.88 5.72
N SER A 337 43.78 2.05 7.00
CA SER A 337 44.05 1.08 8.06
C SER A 337 43.03 1.19 9.20
N PHE A 338 41.90 0.46 9.10
CA PHE A 338 40.98 0.31 10.24
C PHE A 338 40.53 -1.15 10.51
N PHE A 339 41.01 -2.14 9.76
CA PHE A 339 40.71 -3.55 10.02
C PHE A 339 41.98 -4.39 10.10
N ALA A 340 42.81 -4.13 11.11
CA ALA A 340 43.86 -5.05 11.55
C ALA A 340 44.30 -4.73 12.98
N ASP A 341 43.59 -5.29 13.98
CA ASP A 341 44.18 -5.91 15.19
C ASP A 341 43.09 -6.46 16.15
N GLY A 342 42.70 -7.74 15.91
CA GLY A 342 42.29 -8.79 16.86
C GLY A 342 41.05 -8.65 17.80
N PRO A 343 40.48 -9.77 18.33
CA PRO A 343 40.80 -11.19 18.13
C PRO A 343 39.65 -12.05 17.54
N ASN A 344 40.04 -13.14 16.89
CA ASN A 344 39.22 -14.18 16.24
C ASN A 344 38.56 -15.18 17.22
N ASP A 345 38.00 -14.74 18.34
CA ASP A 345 37.46 -15.64 19.40
C ASP A 345 35.93 -15.52 19.59
N LEU A 346 35.15 -15.36 18.52
CA LEU A 346 33.67 -15.25 18.58
C LEU A 346 32.90 -16.35 17.81
N PHE A 347 33.60 -17.34 17.25
CA PHE A 347 32.99 -18.44 16.47
C PHE A 347 33.37 -19.85 16.97
N ASP A 348 33.79 -19.98 18.23
CA ASP A 348 34.17 -21.29 18.82
C ASP A 348 33.20 -21.79 19.91
N ASP A 349 32.04 -21.14 20.08
CA ASP A 349 30.96 -21.68 20.91
C ASP A 349 29.98 -22.41 19.98
N THR A 350 30.16 -23.72 19.84
CA THR A 350 29.16 -24.61 19.22
C THR A 350 27.86 -24.48 20.01
N CYS A 351 26.82 -23.95 19.37
CA CYS A 351 25.52 -23.84 20.03
C CYS A 351 24.87 -25.23 20.19
N LEU A 352 24.09 -25.41 21.26
CA LEU A 352 23.47 -26.71 21.58
C LEU A 352 22.57 -27.24 20.45
N SER A 353 21.93 -26.35 19.66
CA SER A 353 21.10 -26.76 18.52
C SER A 353 21.93 -27.34 17.37
N TYR A 354 23.11 -26.76 17.08
CA TYR A 354 24.02 -27.31 16.08
C TYR A 354 24.66 -28.63 16.53
N GLU A 355 24.98 -28.78 17.81
CA GLU A 355 25.48 -30.05 18.35
C GLU A 355 24.43 -31.18 18.23
N ALA A 356 23.17 -30.88 18.54
CA ALA A 356 22.06 -31.81 18.37
C ALA A 356 21.85 -32.19 16.89
N TYR A 357 21.99 -31.22 15.97
CA TYR A 357 21.96 -31.48 14.53
C TYR A 357 23.09 -32.43 14.09
N VAL A 358 24.32 -32.21 14.54
CA VAL A 358 25.47 -33.06 14.20
C VAL A 358 25.28 -34.49 14.73
N GLU A 359 24.74 -34.65 15.94
CA GLU A 359 24.40 -35.96 16.51
C GLU A 359 23.31 -36.66 15.68
N ALA A 360 22.20 -35.99 15.39
CA ALA A 360 21.10 -36.53 14.59
C ALA A 360 21.55 -36.91 13.17
N TYR A 361 22.38 -36.08 12.54
CA TYR A 361 22.93 -36.34 11.21
C TYR A 361 23.86 -37.57 11.18
N GLN A 362 24.65 -37.79 12.25
CA GLN A 362 25.47 -39.01 12.38
C GLN A 362 24.62 -40.27 12.55
N GLU A 363 23.45 -40.15 13.18
CA GLU A 363 22.51 -41.26 13.37
C GLU A 363 21.66 -41.56 12.12
N SER A 364 21.40 -40.55 11.28
CA SER A 364 20.46 -40.65 10.15
C SER A 364 21.01 -41.35 8.90
N ASP A 365 22.29 -41.74 8.88
CA ASP A 365 22.99 -42.38 7.75
C ASP A 365 22.75 -41.62 6.41
N SER A 366 22.66 -40.28 6.49
CA SER A 366 22.28 -39.43 5.35
C SER A 366 23.40 -39.37 4.31
N VAL A 367 23.02 -39.40 3.03
CA VAL A 367 23.96 -39.31 1.89
C VAL A 367 24.33 -37.85 1.58
N GLU A 368 23.57 -36.89 2.09
CA GLU A 368 23.80 -35.46 1.84
C GLU A 368 24.99 -34.93 2.63
N GLN A 369 25.62 -33.85 2.17
CA GLN A 369 26.75 -33.24 2.86
C GLN A 369 26.31 -32.56 4.17
N MET A 370 27.03 -32.83 5.26
CA MET A 370 26.87 -32.15 6.55
C MET A 370 26.98 -30.64 6.38
N LEU A 371 26.03 -29.90 6.97
CA LEU A 371 26.01 -28.44 6.93
C LEU A 371 27.15 -27.85 7.76
N SER A 372 27.64 -26.68 7.36
CA SER A 372 28.50 -25.87 8.23
C SER A 372 27.65 -25.22 9.33
N HIS A 373 28.27 -24.82 10.45
CA HIS A 373 27.59 -24.10 11.53
C HIS A 373 26.86 -22.83 11.05
N SER A 374 27.46 -22.10 10.11
CA SER A 374 26.84 -20.90 9.54
C SER A 374 25.64 -21.23 8.65
N ASP A 375 25.74 -22.28 7.83
CA ASP A 375 24.66 -22.68 6.93
C ASP A 375 23.47 -23.26 7.71
N PHE A 376 23.74 -23.98 8.80
CA PHE A 376 22.72 -24.49 9.70
C PHE A 376 21.84 -23.36 10.23
N HIS A 377 22.43 -22.31 10.82
CA HIS A 377 21.65 -21.19 11.36
C HIS A 377 20.90 -20.39 10.30
N LEU A 378 21.45 -20.28 9.10
CA LEU A 378 20.78 -19.61 7.98
C LEU A 378 19.50 -20.35 7.58
N LEU A 379 19.57 -21.69 7.54
CA LEU A 379 18.42 -22.54 7.22
C LEU A 379 17.45 -22.67 8.40
N GLU A 380 17.94 -22.65 9.64
CA GLU A 380 17.13 -22.60 10.87
C GLU A 380 16.29 -21.32 10.92
N ALA A 381 16.88 -20.16 10.64
CA ALA A 381 16.17 -18.89 10.57
C ALA A 381 15.15 -18.83 9.42
N GLU A 382 15.44 -19.47 8.28
CA GLU A 382 14.48 -19.64 7.18
C GLU A 382 13.28 -20.48 7.62
N LEU A 383 13.52 -21.60 8.32
CA LEU A 383 12.47 -22.46 8.86
C LEU A 383 11.60 -21.73 9.89
N GLU A 384 12.22 -21.00 10.83
CA GLU A 384 11.51 -20.17 11.83
C GLU A 384 10.60 -19.13 11.17
N THR A 385 11.09 -18.49 10.10
CA THR A 385 10.29 -17.54 9.31
C THR A 385 9.08 -18.21 8.68
N LEU A 386 9.24 -19.39 8.08
CA LEU A 386 8.12 -20.12 7.46
C LEU A 386 7.09 -20.60 8.48
N VAL A 387 7.53 -21.07 9.65
CA VAL A 387 6.62 -21.45 10.76
C VAL A 387 5.84 -20.22 11.25
N THR A 388 6.52 -19.08 11.41
CA THR A 388 5.88 -17.83 11.84
C THR A 388 4.84 -17.35 10.82
N LEU A 389 5.17 -17.38 9.52
CA LEU A 389 4.22 -17.03 8.45
C LEU A 389 3.00 -17.96 8.45
N GLU A 390 3.19 -19.26 8.65
CA GLU A 390 2.08 -20.22 8.73
C GLU A 390 1.16 -19.93 9.92
N GLN A 391 1.73 -19.56 11.07
CA GLN A 391 0.96 -19.17 12.25
C GLN A 391 0.21 -17.84 12.06
N GLU A 392 0.86 -16.85 11.45
CA GLU A 392 0.30 -15.51 11.24
C GLU A 392 -0.83 -15.52 10.20
N PHE A 393 -0.62 -16.17 9.07
CA PHE A 393 -1.56 -16.17 7.94
C PHE A 393 -2.47 -17.40 7.90
N GLY A 394 -2.16 -18.45 8.68
CA GLY A 394 -2.94 -19.69 8.76
C GLY A 394 -2.83 -20.59 7.52
N TYR A 395 -1.90 -20.30 6.61
CA TYR A 395 -1.51 -21.12 5.46
C TYR A 395 -0.15 -20.65 4.90
N LEU A 396 0.50 -21.53 4.14
CA LEU A 396 1.66 -21.22 3.30
C LEU A 396 1.32 -21.51 1.84
N LEU A 397 2.05 -20.89 0.91
CA LEU A 397 1.99 -21.25 -0.52
C LEU A 397 2.55 -22.66 -0.75
N ASP A 398 2.16 -23.35 -1.82
CA ASP A 398 2.58 -24.75 -2.09
C ASP A 398 4.12 -24.93 -2.10
N ASP A 399 4.84 -23.97 -2.68
CA ASP A 399 6.31 -23.97 -2.71
C ASP A 399 6.90 -23.75 -1.30
N GLN A 400 6.25 -22.92 -0.48
CA GLN A 400 6.66 -22.65 0.91
C GLN A 400 6.39 -23.85 1.82
N VAL A 401 5.26 -24.54 1.64
CA VAL A 401 4.98 -25.81 2.33
C VAL A 401 6.06 -26.83 1.99
N THR A 402 6.35 -27.00 0.70
CA THR A 402 7.40 -27.93 0.22
C THR A 402 8.77 -27.57 0.80
N ARG A 403 9.10 -26.27 0.84
CA ARG A 403 10.35 -25.77 1.42
C ARG A 403 10.43 -26.03 2.92
N LYS A 404 9.35 -25.78 3.66
CA LYS A 404 9.24 -26.02 5.10
C LYS A 404 9.50 -27.49 5.43
N GLU A 405 8.80 -28.41 4.76
CA GLU A 405 8.97 -29.86 4.97
C GLU A 405 10.41 -30.32 4.67
N HIS A 406 11.00 -29.83 3.57
CA HIS A 406 12.39 -30.12 3.25
C HIS A 406 13.38 -29.61 4.32
N LEU A 407 13.14 -28.42 4.89
CA LEU A 407 13.98 -27.88 5.96
C LEU A 407 13.84 -28.67 7.26
N ILE A 408 12.63 -29.10 7.61
CA ILE A 408 12.36 -29.96 8.78
C ILE A 408 13.15 -31.27 8.64
N GLU A 409 13.05 -31.94 7.49
CA GLU A 409 13.76 -33.19 7.22
C GLU A 409 15.28 -33.01 7.24
N ARG A 410 15.78 -31.88 6.69
CA ARG A 410 17.21 -31.62 6.57
C ARG A 410 17.86 -31.23 7.89
N LEU A 411 17.16 -30.47 8.74
CA LEU A 411 17.69 -29.93 9.99
C LEU A 411 17.39 -30.85 11.19
N PHE A 412 16.52 -31.84 11.04
CA PHE A 412 16.06 -32.72 12.13
C PHE A 412 15.42 -31.95 13.31
N ILE A 413 14.82 -30.79 13.02
CA ILE A 413 14.15 -29.94 14.01
C ILE A 413 12.65 -30.22 13.98
N ASP A 414 12.05 -30.45 15.15
CA ASP A 414 10.60 -30.51 15.29
C ASP A 414 10.03 -29.08 15.15
N PRO A 415 9.17 -28.78 14.15
CA PRO A 415 8.59 -27.44 14.00
C PRO A 415 7.77 -27.00 15.22
N GLU A 416 7.23 -27.94 16.02
CA GLU A 416 6.52 -27.59 17.26
C GLU A 416 7.49 -27.02 18.32
N SER A 417 8.76 -27.42 18.31
CA SER A 417 9.77 -26.87 19.21
C SER A 417 10.13 -25.41 18.93
N LEU A 418 9.90 -24.96 17.69
CA LEU A 418 10.03 -23.55 17.28
C LEU A 418 8.76 -22.74 17.60
N SER A 419 7.64 -23.42 17.81
CA SER A 419 6.36 -22.79 18.17
C SER A 419 6.21 -22.52 19.66
N ASP A 420 6.91 -23.29 20.51
CA ASP A 420 7.08 -23.04 21.94
C ASP A 420 8.07 -21.90 22.16
N SER A 421 7.71 -20.72 21.66
CA SER A 421 8.12 -19.50 22.31
C SER A 421 7.41 -19.45 23.66
N ASP A 422 8.01 -20.11 24.66
CA ASP A 422 8.03 -19.63 26.04
C ASP A 422 8.64 -18.21 25.99
N LEU A 423 7.88 -17.27 25.43
CA LEU A 423 8.02 -15.86 25.71
C LEU A 423 7.93 -15.81 27.23
N PRO A 424 9.02 -15.48 27.96
CA PRO A 424 8.94 -15.36 29.39
C PRO A 424 7.75 -14.45 29.69
N ASP A 425 6.87 -14.88 30.60
CA ASP A 425 5.80 -14.05 31.16
C ASP A 425 6.38 -12.65 31.33
N TYR A 426 6.05 -11.74 30.41
CA TYR A 426 6.65 -10.43 30.40
C TYR A 426 6.28 -9.83 31.75
N PRO A 427 7.26 -9.41 32.57
CA PRO A 427 6.94 -8.81 33.86
C PRO A 427 6.00 -7.65 33.58
N ASP A 428 4.85 -7.65 34.29
CA ASP A 428 3.77 -6.66 34.18
C ASP A 428 4.31 -5.29 33.73
N PHE A 429 4.12 -4.96 32.45
CA PHE A 429 4.47 -3.66 31.87
C PHE A 429 3.46 -2.62 32.35
N ASP A 430 3.50 -2.32 33.65
CA ASP A 430 2.95 -1.09 34.24
C ASP A 430 3.91 0.10 34.04
N GLU A 431 5.03 -0.08 33.33
CA GLU A 431 5.87 1.04 32.88
C GLU A 431 5.36 1.58 31.53
N PRO A 432 4.87 2.83 31.47
CA PRO A 432 4.37 3.42 30.24
C PRO A 432 5.52 3.57 29.22
N PRO A 433 5.26 3.39 27.92
CA PRO A 433 6.27 3.58 26.90
C PRO A 433 6.82 5.02 26.98
N TYR A 434 8.13 5.13 26.74
CA TYR A 434 8.99 6.33 26.76
C TYR A 434 8.41 7.55 26.01
N TRP A 435 7.35 8.16 26.53
CA TRP A 435 6.84 9.48 26.15
C TRP A 435 6.09 10.04 27.36
N GLU A 436 6.83 10.54 28.35
CA GLU A 436 6.27 11.50 29.31
C GLU A 436 6.21 12.89 28.66
N ASN A 437 5.08 13.59 28.86
CA ASN A 437 4.72 14.89 28.29
C ASN A 437 5.78 15.99 28.39
#